data_AF-G4RBB9-F1
#
_entry.id   AF-G4RBB9-F1
#
_cell.length_a   1.000
_cell.length_b   1.000
_cell.length_c   1.000
_cell.angle_alpha   90.00
_cell.angle_beta   90.00
_cell.angle_gamma   90.00
#
_symmetry.space_group_name_H-M   'P 1'
#
loop_
_entity.id
_entity.type
_entity.pdbx_description
1 polymer ?
#
loop_
_entity_poly.entity_id
_entity_poly.type
_entity_poly.pdbx_seq_one_letter_code
_entity_poly.pdbx_strand_id
1 'polypeptide(L)'
;MKITWFADMTFRIQIAGRIVVTHVEGAPEGIDPTELVAGAQTVISARSSDLDAFDAVEWSPRRRPRLIDEEAGDEGLDLYRFGARGLVAYSVDEGLLVLEDAGAEAQWGRFADNGIAVLSGSGAQCAAHGTALLDIARPRLIALAIDDGEIDIAFDALVPNLSQTSLIVLEPRLAVEV
;
A
#
# COMPACT_ATOMS: atom_id res chain seq x y z
N MET A 1 8.34 1.22 -9.00
CA MET A 1 7.07 0.62 -8.53
C MET A 1 5.89 1.29 -9.25
N LYS A 2 4.79 0.59 -9.51
CA LYS A 2 3.59 1.18 -10.15
C LYS A 2 2.31 0.74 -9.45
N ILE A 3 1.40 1.68 -9.21
CA ILE A 3 0.17 1.48 -8.45
C ILE A 3 -1.02 1.90 -9.31
N THR A 4 -2.05 1.06 -9.38
CA THR A 4 -3.35 1.38 -9.97
C THR A 4 -4.44 1.06 -8.96
N TRP A 5 -5.23 2.06 -8.61
CA TRP A 5 -6.39 1.90 -7.73
C TRP A 5 -7.67 1.81 -8.55
N PHE A 6 -8.63 0.98 -8.15
CA PHE A 6 -9.90 0.82 -8.87
C PHE A 6 -11.11 1.32 -8.07
N ALA A 7 -11.20 0.94 -6.79
CA ALA A 7 -12.14 1.39 -5.77
C ALA A 7 -11.80 0.65 -4.46
N ASP A 8 -12.22 1.17 -3.29
CA ASP A 8 -12.00 0.52 -1.98
C ASP A 8 -10.56 -0.01 -1.86
N MET A 9 -10.35 -1.23 -1.36
CA MET A 9 -9.04 -1.88 -1.27
C MET A 9 -8.62 -2.64 -2.54
N THR A 10 -9.25 -2.35 -3.68
CA THR A 10 -8.93 -2.98 -4.97
C THR A 10 -7.79 -2.25 -5.66
N PHE A 11 -6.60 -2.85 -5.59
CA PHE A 11 -5.39 -2.34 -6.22
C PHE A 11 -4.78 -3.37 -7.16
N ARG A 12 -4.12 -2.87 -8.19
CA ARG A 12 -3.16 -3.63 -9.00
C ARG A 12 -1.80 -2.94 -8.90
N ILE A 13 -0.81 -3.68 -8.41
CA ILE A 13 0.50 -3.13 -8.04
C ILE A 13 1.57 -3.92 -8.78
N GLN A 14 2.48 -3.20 -9.41
CA GLN A 14 3.71 -3.76 -9.96
C GLN A 14 4.86 -3.41 -9.01
N ILE A 15 5.40 -4.43 -8.36
CA ILE A 15 6.50 -4.31 -7.41
C ILE A 15 7.47 -5.49 -7.55
N ALA A 16 8.77 -5.25 -7.55
CA ALA A 16 9.83 -6.25 -7.70
C ALA A 16 9.64 -7.17 -8.93
N GLY A 17 9.18 -6.60 -10.05
CA GLY A 17 8.89 -7.35 -11.28
C GLY A 17 7.64 -8.25 -11.23
N ARG A 18 6.84 -8.17 -10.16
CA ARG A 18 5.62 -8.94 -9.93
C ARG A 18 4.40 -8.05 -9.97
N ILE A 19 3.27 -8.63 -10.35
CA ILE A 19 1.94 -8.05 -10.28
C ILE A 19 1.22 -8.67 -9.08
N VAL A 20 0.89 -7.82 -8.12
CA VAL A 20 0.06 -8.12 -6.96
C VAL A 20 -1.30 -7.45 -7.15
N VAL A 21 -2.39 -8.20 -6.98
CA VAL A 21 -3.75 -7.68 -7.03
C VAL A 21 -4.42 -7.90 -5.68
N THR A 22 -5.06 -6.87 -5.13
CA THR A 22 -5.74 -6.93 -3.84
C THR A 22 -7.25 -6.77 -4.01
N HIS A 23 -8.03 -7.45 -3.16
CA HIS A 23 -9.48 -7.30 -2.99
C HIS A 23 -10.26 -7.21 -4.30
N VAL A 24 -10.09 -8.20 -5.18
CA VAL A 24 -10.79 -8.26 -6.48
C VAL A 24 -12.32 -8.14 -6.32
N GLU A 25 -12.85 -8.64 -5.21
CA GLU A 25 -14.25 -8.55 -4.83
C GLU A 25 -14.78 -7.12 -4.64
N GLY A 26 -13.90 -6.14 -4.42
CA GLY A 26 -14.24 -4.72 -4.30
C GLY A 26 -14.23 -3.96 -5.63
N ALA A 27 -13.92 -4.63 -6.75
CA ALA A 27 -13.83 -3.97 -8.04
C ALA A 27 -15.18 -3.34 -8.45
N PRO A 28 -15.18 -2.10 -8.96
CA PRO A 28 -16.43 -1.42 -9.33
C PRO A 28 -17.07 -2.08 -10.56
N GLU A 29 -18.39 -1.85 -10.72
CA GLU A 29 -19.14 -2.33 -11.89
C GLU A 29 -18.47 -1.91 -13.20
N GLY A 30 -18.41 -2.83 -14.16
CA GLY A 30 -17.76 -2.64 -15.46
C GLY A 30 -16.26 -2.97 -15.50
N ILE A 31 -15.66 -3.37 -14.38
CA ILE A 31 -14.32 -3.99 -14.36
C ILE A 31 -14.48 -5.51 -14.42
N ASP A 32 -13.92 -6.15 -15.46
CA ASP A 32 -13.86 -7.61 -15.54
C ASP A 32 -12.82 -8.14 -14.54
N PRO A 33 -13.22 -8.97 -13.54
CA PRO A 33 -12.29 -9.56 -12.59
C PRO A 33 -11.18 -10.38 -13.26
N THR A 34 -11.47 -11.00 -14.40
CA THR A 34 -10.53 -11.81 -15.17
C THR A 34 -9.42 -10.94 -15.77
N GLU A 35 -9.79 -9.78 -16.31
CA GLU A 35 -8.82 -8.81 -16.83
C GLU A 35 -8.00 -8.20 -15.68
N LEU A 36 -8.64 -7.91 -14.55
CA LEU A 36 -7.99 -7.32 -13.38
C LEU A 36 -6.84 -8.20 -12.86
N VAL A 37 -7.06 -9.52 -12.77
CA VAL A 37 -6.05 -10.49 -12.32
C VAL A 37 -5.13 -11.01 -13.43
N ALA A 38 -5.34 -10.58 -14.68
CA ALA A 38 -4.55 -11.08 -15.80
C ALA A 38 -3.05 -10.76 -15.60
N GLY A 39 -2.24 -11.82 -15.60
CA GLY A 39 -0.80 -11.76 -15.38
C GLY A 39 -0.37 -11.52 -13.92
N ALA A 40 -1.31 -11.49 -12.97
CA ALA A 40 -1.00 -11.39 -11.56
C ALA A 40 -0.31 -12.68 -11.06
N GLN A 41 0.85 -12.52 -10.41
CA GLN A 41 1.52 -13.61 -9.71
C GLN A 41 0.90 -13.85 -8.33
N THR A 42 0.34 -12.80 -7.73
CA THR A 42 -0.28 -12.88 -6.41
C THR A 42 -1.63 -12.16 -6.42
N VAL A 43 -2.67 -12.85 -5.94
CA VAL A 43 -4.01 -12.29 -5.74
C VAL A 43 -4.38 -12.45 -4.28
N ILE A 44 -4.60 -11.33 -3.59
CA ILE A 44 -4.92 -11.28 -2.17
C ILE A 44 -6.38 -10.88 -2.05
N SER A 45 -7.20 -11.72 -1.40
CA SER A 45 -8.59 -11.40 -1.07
C SER A 45 -8.72 -11.02 0.40
N ALA A 46 -9.81 -10.32 0.76
CA ALA A 46 -10.15 -10.01 2.16
C ALA A 46 -10.19 -11.27 3.05
N ARG A 47 -10.47 -12.43 2.45
CA ARG A 47 -10.66 -13.71 3.14
C ARG A 47 -9.43 -14.61 3.11
N SER A 48 -8.43 -14.30 2.27
CA SER A 48 -7.20 -15.08 2.24
C SER A 48 -6.54 -14.99 3.61
N SER A 49 -6.12 -16.14 4.15
CA SER A 49 -5.29 -16.24 5.36
C SER A 49 -3.83 -16.56 5.00
N ASP A 50 -3.46 -16.43 3.73
CA ASP A 50 -2.20 -16.98 3.20
C ASP A 50 -0.99 -16.07 3.46
N LEU A 51 -1.25 -14.86 3.94
CA LEU A 51 -0.22 -13.92 4.38
C LEU A 51 -0.12 -13.91 5.90
N ASP A 52 1.12 -14.01 6.38
CA ASP A 52 1.48 -13.77 7.77
C ASP A 52 1.09 -12.35 8.20
N ALA A 53 0.72 -12.19 9.47
CA ALA A 53 0.48 -10.88 10.03
C ALA A 53 1.79 -10.07 10.10
N PHE A 54 1.72 -8.79 9.74
CA PHE A 54 2.85 -7.90 9.84
C PHE A 54 3.10 -7.51 11.31
N ASP A 55 4.28 -7.85 11.83
CA ASP A 55 4.73 -7.42 13.15
C ASP A 55 5.53 -6.11 13.03
N ALA A 56 4.87 -4.99 13.30
CA ALA A 56 5.49 -3.66 13.24
C ALA A 56 6.60 -3.42 14.28
N VAL A 57 6.70 -4.26 15.33
CA VAL A 57 7.69 -4.13 16.40
C VAL A 57 8.97 -4.88 16.04
N GLU A 58 8.83 -6.09 15.51
CA GLU A 58 9.97 -6.95 15.16
C GLU A 58 10.47 -6.74 13.73
N TRP A 59 9.64 -6.16 12.85
CA TRP A 59 10.02 -6.00 11.45
C TRP A 59 11.19 -5.03 11.27
N SER A 60 12.13 -5.42 10.42
CA SER A 60 13.20 -4.55 9.95
C SER A 60 13.49 -4.84 8.47
N PRO A 61 13.90 -3.82 7.69
CA PRO A 61 14.29 -4.02 6.30
C PRO A 61 15.40 -5.06 6.18
N ARG A 62 15.23 -6.05 5.29
CA ARG A 62 16.30 -7.01 5.00
C ARG A 62 17.51 -6.27 4.44
N ARG A 63 18.71 -6.70 4.88
CA ARG A 63 19.96 -6.26 4.24
C ARG A 63 20.05 -6.91 2.86
N ARG A 64 20.52 -6.15 1.87
CA ARG A 64 20.82 -6.69 0.55
C ARG A 64 21.83 -7.84 0.68
N PRO A 65 21.48 -9.08 0.31
CA PRO A 65 22.44 -10.17 0.27
C PRO A 65 23.52 -9.86 -0.78
N ARG A 66 24.69 -10.48 -0.66
CA ARG A 66 25.70 -10.37 -1.72
C ARG A 66 25.24 -11.26 -2.88
N LEU A 67 25.53 -10.85 -4.12
CA LEU A 67 25.22 -11.63 -5.33
C LEU A 67 25.73 -13.08 -5.31
N ILE A 68 26.75 -13.38 -4.51
CA ILE A 68 27.30 -14.74 -4.35
C ILE A 68 26.53 -15.60 -3.34
N ASP A 69 25.68 -14.97 -2.52
CA ASP A 69 24.90 -15.57 -1.44
C ASP A 69 23.40 -15.64 -1.81
N GLU A 70 22.98 -15.15 -2.99
CA GLU A 70 21.61 -15.26 -3.48
C GLU A 70 21.32 -16.70 -3.92
N GLU A 71 20.54 -17.42 -3.12
CA GLU A 71 19.98 -18.71 -3.53
C GLU A 71 18.93 -18.49 -4.62
N ALA A 72 18.92 -19.38 -5.62
CA ALA A 72 17.91 -19.36 -6.67
C ALA A 72 16.52 -19.58 -6.05
N GLY A 73 15.68 -18.54 -6.03
CA GLY A 73 14.33 -18.58 -5.47
C GLY A 73 14.08 -17.67 -4.26
N ASP A 74 15.04 -16.85 -3.81
CA ASP A 74 14.70 -15.70 -2.94
C ASP A 74 13.98 -14.66 -3.80
N GLU A 75 12.65 -14.74 -3.76
CA GLU A 75 11.73 -14.12 -4.69
C GLU A 75 11.66 -12.58 -4.57
N GLY A 76 12.50 -11.98 -3.72
CA GLY A 76 12.81 -10.55 -3.70
C GLY A 76 11.67 -9.65 -3.22
N LEU A 77 10.49 -10.21 -2.98
CA LEU A 77 9.30 -9.51 -2.51
C LEU A 77 8.69 -10.23 -1.31
N ASP A 78 8.71 -9.55 -0.17
CA ASP A 78 8.02 -10.00 1.03
C ASP A 78 6.63 -9.37 1.08
N LEU A 79 5.61 -10.17 1.41
CA LEU A 79 4.22 -9.73 1.52
C LEU A 79 3.68 -10.13 2.90
N TYR A 80 3.07 -9.17 3.60
CA TYR A 80 2.46 -9.38 4.92
C TYR A 80 1.09 -8.71 4.98
N ARG A 81 0.20 -9.26 5.80
CA ARG A 81 -1.07 -8.59 6.10
C ARG A 81 -0.85 -7.43 7.06
N PHE A 82 -1.37 -6.26 6.72
CA PHE A 82 -1.36 -5.09 7.60
C PHE A 82 -2.76 -4.83 8.16
N GLY A 83 -2.94 -4.99 9.48
CA GLY A 83 -4.28 -4.93 10.07
C GLY A 83 -5.23 -5.99 9.48
N ALA A 84 -6.52 -5.67 9.36
CA ALA A 84 -7.51 -6.63 8.87
C ALA A 84 -7.52 -6.76 7.33
N ARG A 85 -7.30 -5.66 6.60
CA ARG A 85 -7.48 -5.56 5.14
C ARG A 85 -6.29 -4.94 4.40
N GLY A 86 -5.29 -4.45 5.12
CA GLY A 86 -4.12 -3.83 4.51
C GLY A 86 -3.06 -4.84 4.06
N LEU A 87 -2.05 -4.33 3.37
CA LEU A 87 -0.91 -5.08 2.85
C LEU A 87 0.38 -4.33 3.13
N VAL A 88 1.39 -5.01 3.65
CA VAL A 88 2.78 -4.55 3.55
C VAL A 88 3.46 -5.34 2.44
N ALA A 89 4.10 -4.63 1.52
CA ALA A 89 4.94 -5.20 0.48
C ALA A 89 6.34 -4.58 0.57
N TYR A 90 7.37 -5.42 0.63
CA TYR A 90 8.75 -4.96 0.75
C TYR A 90 9.67 -5.67 -0.24
N SER A 91 10.50 -4.89 -0.93
CA SER A 91 11.66 -5.40 -1.64
C SER A 91 12.88 -4.54 -1.33
N VAL A 92 14.07 -5.14 -1.41
CA VAL A 92 15.33 -4.43 -1.19
C VAL A 92 15.60 -3.38 -2.27
N ASP A 93 15.08 -3.56 -3.48
CA ASP A 93 15.33 -2.66 -4.61
C ASP A 93 14.30 -1.53 -4.73
N GLU A 94 13.02 -1.79 -4.46
CA GLU A 94 11.97 -0.78 -4.59
C GLU A 94 11.49 -0.18 -3.26
N GLY A 95 11.88 -0.80 -2.14
CA GLY A 95 11.57 -0.36 -0.79
C GLY A 95 10.23 -0.86 -0.27
N LEU A 96 9.72 -0.14 0.74
CA LEU A 96 8.49 -0.47 1.46
C LEU A 96 7.27 0.22 0.82
N LEU A 97 6.23 -0.57 0.57
CA LEU A 97 4.87 -0.12 0.25
C LEU A 97 3.92 -0.64 1.33
N VAL A 98 3.05 0.24 1.83
CA VAL A 98 1.98 -0.14 2.76
C VAL A 98 0.66 0.34 2.19
N LEU A 99 -0.29 -0.58 2.01
CA LEU A 99 -1.69 -0.27 1.74
C LEU A 99 -2.46 -0.39 3.04
N GLU A 100 -3.15 0.67 3.44
CA GLU A 100 -4.00 0.69 4.61
C GLU A 100 -5.45 0.95 4.19
N ASP A 101 -6.35 0.11 4.69
CA ASP A 101 -7.76 0.48 4.84
C ASP A 101 -7.88 1.31 6.13
N ALA A 102 -8.00 2.63 5.99
CA ALA A 102 -8.12 3.56 7.11
C ALA A 102 -9.41 3.35 7.93
N GLY A 103 -10.38 2.57 7.43
CA GLY A 103 -11.54 2.13 8.20
C GLY A 103 -11.28 0.89 9.05
N ALA A 104 -10.15 0.20 8.86
CA ALA A 104 -9.81 -1.05 9.55
C ALA A 104 -8.85 -0.88 10.73
N GLU A 105 -8.58 0.37 11.16
CA GLU A 105 -7.84 0.75 12.37
C GLU A 105 -6.47 0.05 12.53
N ALA A 106 -5.69 -0.04 11.44
CA ALA A 106 -4.33 -0.55 11.53
C ALA A 106 -3.42 0.40 12.34
N GLN A 107 -2.41 -0.16 13.01
CA GLN A 107 -1.49 0.63 13.81
C GLN A 107 -0.20 0.91 13.05
N TRP A 108 0.06 2.20 12.83
CA TRP A 108 1.32 2.65 12.27
C TRP A 108 2.47 2.51 13.28
N GLY A 109 3.68 2.37 12.74
CA GLY A 109 4.92 2.41 13.49
C GLY A 109 6.03 3.07 12.68
N ARG A 110 7.21 3.24 13.29
CA ARG A 110 8.39 3.80 12.62
C ARG A 110 8.90 2.97 11.44
N PHE A 111 8.43 1.74 11.29
CA PHE A 111 8.72 0.92 10.12
C PHE A 111 8.35 1.62 8.80
N ALA A 112 7.36 2.53 8.83
CA ALA A 112 6.90 3.28 7.65
C ALA A 112 7.85 4.41 7.22
N ASP A 113 8.92 4.68 7.96
CA ASP A 113 9.94 5.66 7.58
C ASP A 113 10.49 5.37 6.18
N ASN A 114 10.58 6.41 5.35
CA ASN A 114 11.03 6.35 3.95
C ASN A 114 10.22 5.40 3.03
N GLY A 115 9.08 4.89 3.51
CA GLY A 115 8.16 4.05 2.74
C GLY A 115 7.15 4.85 1.92
N ILE A 116 6.39 4.14 1.10
CA ILE A 116 5.17 4.64 0.44
C ILE A 116 3.97 4.13 1.22
N ALA A 117 3.11 5.03 1.67
CA ALA A 117 1.84 4.68 2.28
C ALA A 117 0.70 5.01 1.31
N VAL A 118 -0.23 4.07 1.11
CA VAL A 118 -1.47 4.26 0.37
C VAL A 118 -2.61 4.13 1.37
N LEU A 119 -3.41 5.18 1.52
CA LEU A 119 -4.54 5.22 2.43
C LEU A 119 -5.83 5.16 1.63
N SER A 120 -6.67 4.17 1.92
CA SER A 120 -8.00 4.01 1.33
C SER A 120 -9.07 4.06 2.41
N GLY A 121 -10.25 4.58 2.08
CA GLY A 121 -11.36 4.78 3.01
C GLY A 121 -12.03 6.12 2.75
N SER A 122 -12.80 6.62 3.72
CA SER A 122 -13.33 7.99 3.60
C SER A 122 -12.23 9.04 3.76
N GLY A 123 -12.44 10.24 3.22
CA GLY A 123 -11.48 11.35 3.36
C GLY A 123 -11.17 11.68 4.83
N ALA A 124 -12.17 11.60 5.73
CA ALA A 124 -11.98 11.82 7.16
C ALA A 124 -11.15 10.71 7.83
N GLN A 125 -11.35 9.45 7.45
CA GLN A 125 -10.54 8.33 7.94
C GLN A 125 -9.09 8.47 7.46
N CYS A 126 -8.88 8.77 6.18
CA CYS A 126 -7.55 8.98 5.63
C CYS A 126 -6.85 10.20 6.26
N ALA A 127 -7.57 11.28 6.55
CA ALA A 127 -7.05 12.43 7.28
C ALA A 127 -6.52 12.04 8.67
N ALA A 128 -7.33 11.30 9.44
CA ALA A 128 -6.96 10.87 10.79
C ALA A 128 -5.75 9.92 10.77
N HIS A 129 -5.77 8.92 9.88
CA HIS A 129 -4.72 7.91 9.77
C HIS A 129 -3.41 8.49 9.20
N GLY A 130 -3.50 9.34 8.18
CA GLY A 130 -2.33 10.03 7.65
C GLY A 130 -1.70 10.98 8.66
N THR A 131 -2.49 11.64 9.50
CA THR A 131 -1.95 12.46 10.61
C THR A 131 -1.23 11.60 11.63
N ALA A 132 -1.85 10.49 12.06
CA ALA A 132 -1.22 9.54 12.99
C ALA A 132 0.08 8.95 12.44
N LEU A 133 0.14 8.65 11.14
CA LEU A 133 1.36 8.23 10.46
C LEU A 133 2.44 9.33 10.50
N LEU A 134 2.10 10.57 10.16
CA LEU A 134 3.05 11.70 10.13
C LEU A 134 3.54 12.09 11.52
N ASP A 135 2.79 11.81 12.58
CA ASP A 135 3.23 12.03 13.96
C ASP A 135 4.40 11.12 14.36
N ILE A 136 4.44 9.89 13.83
CA ILE A 136 5.40 8.86 14.29
C ILE A 136 6.46 8.49 13.27
N ALA A 137 6.21 8.71 11.97
CA ALA A 137 7.08 8.32 10.87
C ALA A 137 7.21 9.43 9.82
N ARG A 138 8.11 9.22 8.86
CA ARG A 138 8.42 10.12 7.75
C ARG A 138 8.39 9.32 6.44
N PRO A 139 7.20 8.95 5.92
CA PRO A 139 7.09 8.31 4.62
C PRO A 139 7.59 9.26 3.52
N ARG A 140 8.11 8.73 2.42
CA ARG A 140 8.48 9.57 1.26
C ARG A 140 7.25 10.05 0.48
N LEU A 141 6.18 9.26 0.52
CA LEU A 141 4.93 9.49 -0.20
C LEU A 141 3.75 8.95 0.59
N ILE A 142 2.68 9.75 0.66
CA ILE A 142 1.33 9.31 0.98
C ILE A 142 0.50 9.45 -0.29
N ALA A 143 -0.17 8.38 -0.70
CA ALA A 143 -1.12 8.37 -1.80
C ALA A 143 -2.53 8.10 -1.25
N LEU A 144 -3.49 8.94 -1.61
CA LEU A 144 -4.88 8.81 -1.18
C LEU A 144 -5.69 8.09 -2.25
N ALA A 145 -6.35 7.01 -1.86
CA ALA A 145 -7.28 6.22 -2.64
C ALA A 145 -8.70 6.47 -2.11
N ILE A 146 -9.20 7.69 -2.34
CA ILE A 146 -10.45 8.21 -1.79
C ILE A 146 -11.34 8.75 -2.91
N ASP A 147 -12.64 8.80 -2.68
CA ASP A 147 -13.59 9.34 -3.65
C ASP A 147 -13.44 10.86 -3.83
N ASP A 148 -13.70 11.35 -5.05
CA ASP A 148 -13.48 12.76 -5.45
C ASP A 148 -14.12 13.79 -4.50
N GLY A 149 -15.28 13.45 -3.93
CA GLY A 149 -16.03 14.34 -3.04
C GLY A 149 -15.40 14.56 -1.66
N GLU A 150 -14.35 13.82 -1.32
CA GLU A 150 -13.75 13.82 0.02
C GLU A 150 -12.28 14.23 0.04
N ILE A 151 -11.71 14.58 -1.12
CA ILE A 151 -10.30 14.96 -1.28
C ILE A 151 -9.93 16.16 -0.41
N ASP A 152 -10.73 17.23 -0.46
CA ASP A 152 -10.46 18.47 0.26
C ASP A 152 -10.31 18.24 1.76
N ILE A 153 -11.13 17.36 2.35
CA ILE A 153 -11.09 17.01 3.77
C ILE A 153 -9.74 16.41 4.16
N ALA A 154 -9.23 15.48 3.33
CA ALA A 154 -7.95 14.84 3.59
C ALA A 154 -6.78 15.80 3.35
N PHE A 155 -6.84 16.61 2.30
CA PHE A 155 -5.77 17.57 1.97
C PHE A 155 -5.65 18.66 3.03
N ASP A 156 -6.75 19.27 3.45
CA ASP A 156 -6.75 20.33 4.47
C ASP A 156 -6.12 19.85 5.79
N ALA A 157 -6.30 18.57 6.14
CA ALA A 157 -5.72 17.97 7.34
C ALA A 157 -4.24 17.59 7.20
N LEU A 158 -3.85 17.01 6.05
CA LEU A 158 -2.52 16.42 5.87
C LEU A 158 -1.47 17.42 5.41
N VAL A 159 -1.83 18.35 4.49
CA VAL A 159 -0.90 19.32 3.90
C VAL A 159 -0.09 20.11 4.94
N PRO A 160 -0.67 20.60 6.06
CA PRO A 160 0.09 21.32 7.08
C PRO A 160 1.23 20.51 7.73
N ASN A 161 1.18 19.18 7.67
CA ASN A 161 2.06 18.27 8.41
C ASN A 161 3.05 17.49 7.53
N LEU A 162 3.04 17.70 6.20
CA LEU A 162 3.78 16.86 5.25
C LEU A 162 5.31 16.87 5.43
N SER A 163 5.91 17.98 5.88
CA SER A 163 7.37 18.10 6.01
C SER A 163 8.13 17.75 4.71
N GLN A 164 8.71 16.54 4.59
CA GLN A 164 9.39 16.02 3.38
C GLN A 164 8.57 14.95 2.64
N THR A 165 7.39 14.62 3.15
CA THR A 165 6.46 13.66 2.57
C THR A 165 5.75 14.28 1.38
N SER A 166 5.75 13.59 0.24
CA SER A 166 4.88 13.98 -0.89
C SER A 166 3.45 13.48 -0.65
N LEU A 167 2.45 14.21 -1.13
CA LEU A 167 1.04 13.82 -1.06
C LEU A 167 0.43 13.82 -2.46
N ILE A 168 -0.22 12.74 -2.85
CA ILE A 168 -0.95 12.61 -4.11
C ILE A 168 -2.34 12.00 -3.89
N VAL A 169 -3.24 12.19 -4.85
CA VAL A 169 -4.48 11.43 -4.98
C VAL A 169 -4.31 10.46 -6.13
N LEU A 170 -4.78 9.22 -5.96
CA LEU A 170 -4.87 8.25 -7.02
C LEU A 170 -6.18 8.45 -7.77
N GLU A 171 -6.10 8.68 -9.08
CA GLU A 171 -7.28 8.65 -9.93
C GLU A 171 -7.68 7.18 -10.20
N PRO A 172 -8.97 6.82 -10.07
CA PRO A 172 -9.43 5.47 -10.38
C PRO A 172 -9.02 5.04 -11.80
N ARG A 173 -8.43 3.83 -11.89
CA ARG A 173 -7.99 3.17 -13.13
C ARG A 173 -6.81 3.85 -13.82
N LEU A 174 -6.23 4.90 -13.23
CA LEU A 174 -4.99 5.49 -13.70
C LEU A 174 -3.80 4.85 -12.99
N ALA A 175 -2.80 4.43 -13.77
CA ALA A 175 -1.57 3.89 -13.20
C ALA A 175 -0.59 5.03 -12.89
N VAL A 176 -0.09 5.06 -11.67
CA VAL A 176 0.93 6.01 -11.21
C VAL A 176 2.23 5.28 -10.92
N GLU A 177 3.34 5.84 -11.38
CA GLU A 177 4.69 5.37 -11.08
C GLU A 177 5.28 6.19 -9.94
N VAL A 178 5.90 5.48 -8.98
CA VAL A 178 6.37 6.02 -7.69
C VAL A 178 7.75 5.49 -7.33
#